data_AF-A0A3F3RIL9-F1
#
_entry.id   AF-A0A3F3RIL9-F1
#
_cell.length_a   1.000
_cell.length_b   1.000
_cell.length_c   1.000
_cell.angle_alpha   90.00
_cell.angle_beta   90.00
_cell.angle_gamma   90.00
#
_symmetry.space_group_name_H-M   'P 1'
#
loop_
_entity.id
_entity.type
_entity.pdbx_description
1 polymer ?
#
loop_
_entity_poly.entity_id
_entity_poly.type
_entity_poly.pdbx_seq_one_letter_code
_entity_poly.pdbx_strand_id
1 'polypeptide(L)'
;MIQKALLAGIQAGQKDMVALLLDRGAQPNFYRGRRVAKYLFGLAMLPDYPPPDAPPQFLAVQCGNEELVECLLSRGAEPDRYHASPLYRAVADGRKDIVLVLMQGGATNVESSLKLAAQRGDQSMMEFMLGHGARADLCGAAAHHVALRIGDDDMACLLKSKGAPAYYLWESKDDWDEEEGDGTKPELKLYGCGLGMSQF
;
A
#
# COMPACT_ATOMS: atom_id res chain seq x y z
N MET A 1 24.51 -16.82 -4.23
CA MET A 1 24.35 -17.71 -5.41
C MET A 1 22.89 -18.07 -5.61
N ILE A 2 22.24 -18.80 -4.68
CA ILE A 2 20.84 -19.21 -4.85
C ILE A 2 19.82 -18.06 -4.88
N GLN A 3 19.99 -17.02 -4.05
CA GLN A 3 19.07 -15.87 -4.03
C GLN A 3 19.13 -15.03 -5.31
N LYS A 4 20.32 -14.88 -5.91
CA LYS A 4 20.47 -14.18 -7.19
C LYS A 4 19.81 -14.97 -8.32
N ALA A 5 19.95 -16.30 -8.30
CA ALA A 5 19.26 -17.17 -9.25
C ALA A 5 17.74 -17.07 -9.09
N LEU A 6 17.23 -16.92 -7.86
CA LEU A 6 15.81 -16.70 -7.61
C LEU A 6 15.33 -15.41 -8.27
N LEU A 7 16.01 -14.28 -8.03
CA LEU A 7 15.65 -12.99 -8.64
C LEU A 7 15.72 -13.03 -10.16
N ALA A 8 16.77 -13.64 -10.73
CA ALA A 8 16.91 -13.80 -12.17
C ALA A 8 15.80 -14.69 -12.76
N GLY A 9 15.39 -15.75 -12.07
CA GLY A 9 14.28 -16.60 -12.46
C GLY A 9 12.94 -15.87 -12.49
N ILE A 10 12.72 -14.97 -11.51
CA ILE A 10 11.54 -14.10 -11.49
C ILE A 10 11.55 -13.14 -12.68
N GLN A 11 12.67 -12.46 -12.93
CA GLN A 11 12.80 -11.56 -14.09
C GLN A 11 12.61 -12.27 -15.43
N ALA A 12 13.08 -13.51 -15.53
CA ALA A 12 12.92 -14.35 -16.70
C ALA A 12 11.52 -14.99 -16.82
N GLY A 13 10.64 -14.84 -15.83
CA GLY A 13 9.30 -15.43 -15.84
C GLY A 13 9.27 -16.96 -15.65
N GLN A 14 10.36 -17.58 -15.18
CA GLN A 14 10.51 -19.03 -15.11
C GLN A 14 9.96 -19.61 -13.81
N LYS A 15 8.63 -19.81 -13.75
CA LYS A 15 7.92 -20.34 -12.57
C LYS A 15 8.50 -21.64 -12.03
N ASP A 16 8.75 -22.63 -12.88
CA ASP A 16 9.26 -23.93 -12.44
C ASP A 16 10.66 -23.82 -11.81
N MET A 17 11.50 -22.96 -12.37
CA MET A 17 12.82 -22.69 -11.81
C MET A 17 12.69 -21.96 -10.46
N VAL A 18 11.79 -20.98 -10.35
CA VAL A 18 11.52 -20.26 -9.11
C VAL A 18 11.03 -21.22 -8.03
N ALA A 19 10.04 -22.07 -8.33
CA ALA A 19 9.52 -23.07 -7.43
C ALA A 19 10.61 -24.03 -6.95
N LEU A 20 11.43 -24.54 -7.88
CA LEU A 20 12.55 -25.42 -7.56
C LEU A 20 13.57 -24.74 -6.64
N LEU A 21 13.89 -23.47 -6.89
CA LEU A 21 14.84 -22.72 -6.05
C LEU A 21 14.31 -22.53 -4.64
N LEU A 22 13.01 -22.23 -4.49
CA LEU A 22 12.35 -22.12 -3.18
C LEU A 22 12.34 -23.48 -2.45
N ASP A 23 12.06 -24.58 -3.15
CA ASP A 23 12.12 -25.94 -2.60
C ASP A 23 13.54 -26.34 -2.15
N ARG A 24 14.57 -25.69 -2.73
CA ARG A 24 15.99 -25.88 -2.36
C ARG A 24 16.48 -24.87 -1.33
N GLY A 25 15.57 -24.13 -0.69
CA GLY A 25 15.89 -23.22 0.41
C GLY A 25 16.23 -21.79 -0.02
N ALA A 26 15.90 -21.37 -1.25
CA ALA A 26 15.85 -19.96 -1.56
C ALA A 26 14.81 -19.27 -0.68
N GLN A 27 15.07 -18.02 -0.26
CA GLN A 27 14.21 -17.35 0.71
C GLN A 27 13.19 -16.49 -0.05
N PRO A 28 11.87 -16.72 0.14
CA PRO A 28 10.83 -15.94 -0.55
C PRO A 28 10.83 -14.47 -0.09
N ASN A 29 11.28 -14.23 1.13
CA ASN A 29 11.40 -12.91 1.76
C ASN A 29 12.83 -12.37 1.71
N PHE A 30 13.67 -12.81 0.77
CA PHE A 30 15.03 -12.30 0.66
C PHE A 30 15.04 -10.80 0.32
N TYR A 31 15.83 -9.99 1.04
CA TYR A 31 16.03 -8.58 0.72
C TYR A 31 17.47 -8.16 1.02
N ARG A 32 18.13 -7.52 0.06
CA ARG A 32 19.51 -7.03 0.21
C ARG A 32 19.55 -5.51 0.05
N GLY A 33 19.39 -4.80 1.17
CA GLY A 33 19.46 -3.34 1.25
C GLY A 33 19.40 -2.85 2.70
N ARG A 34 19.90 -1.63 2.98
CA ARG A 34 19.63 -0.96 4.27
C ARG A 34 18.12 -0.70 4.36
N ARG A 35 17.53 -0.87 5.55
CA ARG A 35 16.09 -0.67 5.88
C ARG A 35 15.61 0.78 5.69
N VAL A 36 15.79 1.38 4.52
CA VAL A 36 15.39 2.76 4.27
C VAL A 36 14.53 2.79 3.02
N ALA A 37 13.22 2.89 3.24
CA ALA A 37 12.16 3.02 2.25
C ALA A 37 12.42 4.11 1.18
N LYS A 38 13.34 5.04 1.45
CA LYS A 38 13.69 6.21 0.64
C LYS A 38 14.18 5.89 -0.78
N TYR A 39 14.78 4.72 -1.00
CA TYR A 39 15.43 4.39 -2.29
C TYR A 39 14.53 3.75 -3.35
N LEU A 40 13.43 3.10 -2.95
CA LEU A 40 12.49 2.47 -3.90
C LEU A 40 11.44 3.47 -4.44
N PHE A 41 11.24 4.59 -3.74
CA PHE A 41 10.22 5.61 -4.05
C PHE A 41 10.78 6.94 -4.60
N GLY A 42 12.04 6.97 -5.04
CA GLY A 42 12.55 8.07 -5.89
C GLY A 42 13.18 9.28 -5.17
N LEU A 43 13.76 9.13 -3.97
CA LEU A 43 14.58 10.18 -3.34
C LEU A 43 16.07 9.87 -3.50
N ALA A 44 16.70 10.60 -4.44
CA ALA A 44 18.14 10.78 -4.66
C ALA A 44 19.03 9.54 -4.43
N MET A 45 19.29 8.82 -5.53
CA MET A 45 20.41 7.88 -5.64
C MET A 45 21.73 8.63 -5.38
N LEU A 46 22.45 8.26 -4.33
CA LEU A 46 23.87 8.61 -4.26
C LEU A 46 24.57 7.86 -5.40
N PRO A 47 25.41 8.52 -6.22
CA PRO A 47 25.94 7.99 -7.48
C PRO A 47 26.79 6.71 -7.35
N ASP A 48 27.28 6.39 -6.15
CA ASP A 48 28.24 5.29 -5.92
C ASP A 48 27.63 4.01 -5.34
N TYR A 49 26.29 3.90 -5.22
CA TYR A 49 25.67 2.71 -4.64
C TYR A 49 24.78 1.95 -5.63
N PRO A 50 24.98 0.63 -5.79
CA PRO A 50 24.06 -0.18 -6.60
C PRO A 50 22.65 -0.09 -5.99
N PRO A 51 21.59 0.00 -6.81
CA PRO A 51 20.23 0.02 -6.32
C PRO A 51 19.98 -1.25 -5.48
N PRO A 52 19.30 -1.15 -4.33
CA PRO A 52 19.00 -2.32 -3.52
C PRO A 52 18.18 -3.35 -4.32
N ASP A 53 18.46 -4.64 -4.11
CA ASP A 53 17.67 -5.70 -4.71
C ASP A 53 16.22 -5.59 -4.19
N ALA A 54 15.24 -5.54 -5.09
CA ALA A 54 13.82 -5.52 -4.69
C ALA A 54 13.44 -6.87 -4.04
N PRO A 55 12.53 -6.88 -3.04
CA PRO A 55 11.99 -8.13 -2.51
C PRO A 55 11.41 -9.00 -3.64
N PRO A 56 11.58 -10.34 -3.62
CA PRO A 56 11.09 -11.25 -4.66
C PRO A 56 9.62 -11.03 -5.03
N GLN A 57 8.74 -10.86 -4.03
CA GLN A 57 7.32 -10.59 -4.26
C GLN A 57 7.09 -9.29 -5.02
N PHE A 58 7.79 -8.21 -4.64
CA PHE A 58 7.67 -6.93 -5.31
C PHE A 58 8.16 -7.00 -6.75
N LEU A 59 9.25 -7.74 -6.99
CA LEU A 59 9.80 -7.94 -8.33
C LEU A 59 8.84 -8.73 -9.23
N ALA A 60 8.20 -9.78 -8.71
CA ALA A 60 7.19 -10.54 -9.47
C ALA A 60 6.00 -9.67 -9.88
N VAL A 61 5.53 -8.80 -8.98
CA VAL A 61 4.48 -7.80 -9.28
C VAL A 61 4.95 -6.80 -10.33
N GLN A 62 6.17 -6.28 -10.21
CA GLN A 62 6.74 -5.34 -11.18
C GLN A 62 6.88 -5.96 -12.58
N CYS A 63 7.20 -7.26 -12.64
CA CYS A 63 7.20 -8.03 -13.89
C CYS A 63 5.78 -8.31 -14.40
N GLY A 64 4.75 -8.13 -13.56
CA GLY A 64 3.36 -8.33 -13.94
C GLY A 64 2.95 -9.79 -14.09
N ASN A 65 3.64 -10.71 -13.40
CA ASN A 65 3.41 -12.14 -13.54
C ASN A 65 2.63 -12.67 -12.32
N GLU A 66 1.31 -12.78 -12.48
CA GLU A 66 0.38 -13.29 -11.48
C GLU A 66 0.79 -14.67 -10.94
N GLU A 67 1.14 -15.61 -11.83
CA GLU A 67 1.51 -16.97 -11.42
C GLU A 67 2.77 -17.01 -10.53
N LEU A 68 3.71 -16.10 -10.74
CA LEU A 68 4.88 -15.97 -9.87
C LEU A 68 4.53 -15.35 -8.53
N VAL A 69 3.61 -14.38 -8.52
CA VAL A 69 3.08 -13.77 -7.29
C VAL A 69 2.42 -14.84 -6.43
N GLU A 70 1.56 -15.67 -7.01
CA GLU A 70 0.93 -16.82 -6.34
C GLU A 70 1.95 -17.84 -5.85
N CYS A 71 2.91 -18.21 -6.69
CA CYS A 71 3.94 -19.19 -6.36
C CYS A 71 4.73 -18.75 -5.12
N LEU A 72 5.17 -17.50 -5.07
CA LEU A 72 5.92 -16.95 -3.95
C LEU A 72 5.07 -16.90 -2.66
N LEU A 73 3.81 -16.46 -2.74
CA LEU A 73 2.88 -16.45 -1.61
C LEU A 73 2.65 -17.86 -1.04
N SER A 74 2.43 -18.84 -1.92
CA SER A 74 2.24 -20.25 -1.52
C SER A 74 3.45 -20.85 -0.79
N ARG A 75 4.62 -20.21 -0.91
CA ARG A 75 5.88 -20.61 -0.27
C ARG A 75 6.30 -19.67 0.86
N GLY A 76 5.38 -18.88 1.40
CA GLY A 76 5.59 -18.07 2.59
C GLY A 76 6.17 -16.69 2.32
N ALA A 77 6.00 -16.15 1.11
CA ALA A 77 6.25 -14.74 0.88
C ALA A 77 5.27 -13.90 1.71
N GLU A 78 5.78 -12.87 2.38
CA GLU A 78 5.02 -11.95 3.22
C GLU A 78 4.88 -10.62 2.48
N PRO A 79 3.69 -10.30 1.91
CA PRO A 79 3.53 -9.13 1.03
C PRO A 79 3.78 -7.79 1.74
N ASP A 80 3.56 -7.71 3.05
CA ASP A 80 3.69 -6.47 3.83
C ASP A 80 4.99 -6.36 4.63
N ARG A 81 5.89 -7.36 4.53
CA ARG A 81 7.12 -7.42 5.33
C ARG A 81 8.04 -6.22 5.13
N TYR A 82 7.98 -5.61 3.96
CA TYR A 82 8.83 -4.49 3.58
C TYR A 82 7.99 -3.27 3.19
N HIS A 83 8.52 -2.08 3.43
CA HIS A 83 7.85 -0.81 3.09
C HIS A 83 7.48 -0.69 1.61
N ALA A 84 8.24 -1.31 0.71
CA ALA A 84 7.85 -1.40 -0.69
C ALA A 84 6.67 -2.38 -0.81
N SER A 85 5.45 -1.84 -0.72
CA SER A 85 4.23 -2.62 -0.82
C SER A 85 4.03 -3.14 -2.25
N PRO A 86 4.01 -4.47 -2.46
CA PRO A 86 3.64 -5.07 -3.75
C PRO A 86 2.20 -4.71 -4.13
N LEU A 87 1.29 -4.59 -3.15
CA LEU A 87 -0.11 -4.20 -3.40
C LEU A 87 -0.21 -2.80 -3.99
N TYR A 88 0.54 -1.84 -3.43
CA TYR A 88 0.60 -0.47 -3.96
C TYR A 88 1.08 -0.46 -5.41
N ARG A 89 2.13 -1.24 -5.73
CA ARG A 89 2.63 -1.36 -7.11
C ARG A 89 1.58 -1.95 -8.04
N ALA A 90 0.89 -3.02 -7.65
CA ALA A 90 -0.15 -3.64 -8.47
C ALA A 90 -1.29 -2.66 -8.79
N VAL A 91 -1.72 -1.86 -7.80
CA VAL A 91 -2.69 -0.78 -8.00
C VAL A 91 -2.14 0.33 -8.90
N ALA A 92 -0.88 0.73 -8.69
CA ALA A 92 -0.23 1.74 -9.53
C ALA A 92 -0.11 1.31 -11.00
N ASP A 93 0.00 0.01 -11.25
CA ASP A 93 0.09 -0.58 -12.59
C ASP A 93 -1.30 -0.99 -13.15
N GLY A 94 -2.38 -0.85 -12.37
CA GLY A 94 -3.76 -1.16 -12.79
C GLY A 94 -4.09 -2.67 -12.88
N ARG A 95 -3.29 -3.54 -12.26
CA ARG A 95 -3.37 -5.00 -12.39
C ARG A 95 -4.29 -5.63 -11.35
N LYS A 96 -5.60 -5.66 -11.65
CA LYS A 96 -6.65 -6.16 -10.72
C LYS A 96 -6.48 -7.64 -10.35
N ASP A 97 -6.04 -8.45 -11.29
CA ASP A 97 -5.62 -9.85 -11.13
C ASP A 97 -4.60 -10.00 -9.99
N ILE A 98 -3.50 -9.24 -10.07
CA ILE A 98 -2.44 -9.28 -9.06
C ILE A 98 -2.88 -8.65 -7.74
N VAL A 99 -3.70 -7.59 -7.77
CA VAL A 99 -4.30 -7.00 -6.57
C VAL A 99 -5.11 -8.06 -5.80
N LEU A 100 -5.93 -8.84 -6.49
CA LEU A 100 -6.73 -9.89 -5.88
C LEU A 100 -5.87 -10.96 -5.21
N VAL A 101 -4.88 -11.48 -5.94
CA VAL A 101 -3.94 -12.49 -5.42
C VAL A 101 -3.22 -11.99 -4.17
N LEU A 102 -2.75 -10.74 -4.16
CA LEU A 102 -2.06 -10.17 -3.01
C LEU A 102 -2.99 -9.97 -1.81
N MET A 103 -4.23 -9.52 -2.02
CA MET A 103 -5.21 -9.36 -0.94
C MET A 103 -5.59 -10.72 -0.33
N GLN A 104 -5.79 -11.74 -1.17
CA GLN A 104 -6.01 -13.12 -0.70
C GLN A 104 -4.77 -13.72 -0.02
N GLY A 105 -3.58 -13.32 -0.46
CA GLY A 105 -2.29 -13.69 0.12
C GLY A 105 -1.92 -12.96 1.42
N GLY A 106 -2.84 -12.20 2.01
CA GLY A 106 -2.65 -11.56 3.32
C GLY A 106 -2.03 -10.17 3.26
N ALA A 107 -2.10 -9.45 2.13
CA ALA A 107 -1.75 -8.03 2.09
C ALA A 107 -2.81 -7.19 2.84
N THR A 108 -2.37 -6.52 3.90
CA THR A 108 -3.15 -5.70 4.83
C THR A 108 -2.87 -4.21 4.73
N ASN A 109 -1.72 -3.81 4.17
CA ASN A 109 -1.36 -2.40 3.92
C ASN A 109 -2.13 -1.80 2.73
N VAL A 110 -3.46 -1.72 2.89
CA VAL A 110 -4.41 -1.33 1.84
C VAL A 110 -4.59 0.19 1.76
N GLU A 111 -4.36 0.92 2.85
CA GLU A 111 -4.58 2.38 2.96
C GLU A 111 -3.87 3.19 1.86
N SER A 112 -2.55 3.01 1.72
CA SER A 112 -1.75 3.70 0.70
C SER A 112 -2.23 3.40 -0.73
N SER A 113 -2.73 2.19 -0.96
CA SER A 113 -3.22 1.72 -2.25
C SER A 113 -4.60 2.32 -2.57
N LEU A 114 -5.52 2.38 -1.60
CA LEU A 114 -6.81 3.08 -1.75
C LEU A 114 -6.61 4.58 -1.95
N LYS A 115 -5.69 5.18 -1.20
CA LYS A 115 -5.32 6.58 -1.36
C LYS A 115 -4.86 6.85 -2.80
N LEU A 116 -4.02 5.99 -3.37
CA LEU A 116 -3.58 6.11 -4.75
C LEU A 116 -4.74 6.01 -5.75
N ALA A 117 -5.64 5.05 -5.57
CA ALA A 117 -6.83 4.90 -6.42
C ALA A 117 -7.70 6.18 -6.38
N ALA A 118 -7.94 6.74 -5.19
CA ALA A 118 -8.65 8.01 -5.04
C ALA A 118 -7.90 9.19 -5.66
N GLN A 119 -6.56 9.28 -5.50
CA GLN A 119 -5.75 10.34 -6.10
C GLN A 119 -5.83 10.35 -7.64
N ARG A 120 -6.05 9.18 -8.25
CA ARG A 120 -6.18 9.02 -9.70
C ARG A 120 -7.62 9.10 -10.20
N GLY A 121 -8.61 9.21 -9.30
CA GLY A 121 -10.03 9.09 -9.66
C GLY A 121 -10.40 7.70 -10.19
N ASP A 122 -9.64 6.66 -9.85
CA ASP A 122 -9.86 5.30 -10.36
C ASP A 122 -10.96 4.59 -9.57
N GLN A 123 -12.21 4.94 -9.88
CA GLN A 123 -13.40 4.35 -9.26
C GLN A 123 -13.44 2.84 -9.46
N SER A 124 -13.03 2.34 -10.62
CA SER A 124 -13.10 0.92 -10.96
C SER A 124 -12.15 0.08 -10.10
N MET A 125 -10.96 0.58 -9.80
CA MET A 125 -10.03 -0.06 -8.86
C MET A 125 -10.50 0.10 -7.41
N MET A 126 -11.04 1.27 -7.04
CA MET A 126 -11.60 1.51 -5.71
C MET A 126 -12.71 0.49 -5.39
N GLU A 127 -13.73 0.39 -6.25
CA GLU A 127 -14.83 -0.56 -6.10
C GLU A 127 -14.32 -2.01 -6.05
N PHE A 128 -13.33 -2.34 -6.88
CA PHE A 128 -12.73 -3.67 -6.90
C PHE A 128 -12.10 -4.02 -5.57
N MET A 129 -11.27 -3.14 -5.00
CA MET A 129 -10.61 -3.39 -3.72
C MET A 129 -11.63 -3.45 -2.57
N LEU A 130 -12.61 -2.54 -2.54
CA LEU A 130 -13.68 -2.52 -1.53
C LEU A 130 -14.58 -3.76 -1.63
N GLY A 131 -14.83 -4.27 -2.83
CA GLY A 131 -15.58 -5.50 -3.07
C GLY A 131 -14.84 -6.77 -2.64
N HIS A 132 -13.52 -6.73 -2.54
CA HIS A 132 -12.67 -7.90 -2.21
C HIS A 132 -12.01 -7.80 -0.83
N GLY A 133 -12.63 -7.07 0.11
CA GLY A 133 -12.28 -7.12 1.53
C GLY A 133 -11.48 -5.91 2.04
N ALA A 134 -11.25 -4.88 1.23
CA ALA A 134 -10.73 -3.61 1.74
C ALA A 134 -11.79 -2.94 2.63
N ARG A 135 -11.42 -2.71 3.89
CA ARG A 135 -12.29 -2.14 4.92
C ARG A 135 -12.26 -0.61 4.89
N ALA A 136 -13.20 -0.02 4.15
CA ALA A 136 -13.34 1.43 4.02
C ALA A 136 -13.42 2.15 5.38
N ASP A 137 -14.05 1.54 6.39
CA ASP A 137 -14.16 2.06 7.74
C ASP A 137 -12.81 2.24 8.46
N LEU A 138 -11.84 1.36 8.16
CA LEU A 138 -10.51 1.38 8.80
C LEU A 138 -9.48 2.16 7.97
N CYS A 139 -9.45 1.96 6.65
CA CYS A 139 -8.38 2.49 5.79
C CYS A 139 -8.87 3.44 4.69
N GLY A 140 -10.18 3.72 4.64
CA GLY A 140 -10.79 4.62 3.65
C GLY A 140 -10.69 6.11 4.00
N ALA A 141 -10.31 6.48 5.23
CA ALA A 141 -10.22 7.87 5.68
C ALA A 141 -9.30 8.71 4.78
N ALA A 142 -8.10 8.17 4.48
CA ALA A 142 -7.09 8.83 3.64
C ALA A 142 -7.61 9.07 2.22
N ALA A 143 -8.24 8.03 1.65
CA ALA A 143 -8.80 8.07 0.31
C ALA A 143 -9.97 9.05 0.22
N HIS A 144 -10.84 9.09 1.23
CA HIS A 144 -12.00 9.97 1.27
C HIS A 144 -11.57 11.44 1.37
N HIS A 145 -10.60 11.76 2.23
CA HIS A 145 -10.03 13.10 2.32
C HIS A 145 -9.36 13.54 1.02
N VAL A 146 -8.65 12.63 0.33
CA VAL A 146 -8.09 12.92 -0.99
C VAL A 146 -9.19 13.24 -2.00
N ALA A 147 -10.25 12.43 -2.07
CA ALA A 147 -11.36 12.62 -3.00
C ALA A 147 -12.02 13.99 -2.83
N LEU A 148 -12.27 14.41 -1.59
CA LEU A 148 -12.80 15.75 -1.28
C LEU A 148 -11.85 16.86 -1.72
N ARG A 149 -10.54 16.72 -1.48
CA ARG A 149 -9.54 17.74 -1.83
C ARG A 149 -9.40 17.94 -3.34
N ILE A 150 -9.58 16.88 -4.13
CA ILE A 150 -9.53 16.95 -5.60
C ILE A 150 -10.89 17.31 -6.22
N GLY A 151 -11.97 17.32 -5.43
CA GLY A 151 -13.33 17.57 -5.91
C GLY A 151 -13.98 16.38 -6.63
N ASP A 152 -13.53 15.15 -6.35
CA ASP A 152 -14.14 13.93 -6.88
C ASP A 152 -15.31 13.51 -5.96
N ASP A 153 -16.44 14.18 -6.16
CA ASP A 153 -17.66 13.99 -5.35
C ASP A 153 -18.20 12.56 -5.44
N ASP A 154 -18.08 11.93 -6.60
CA ASP A 154 -18.53 10.55 -6.82
C ASP A 154 -17.70 9.56 -6.00
N MET A 155 -16.36 9.69 -6.02
CA MET A 155 -15.47 8.88 -5.19
C MET A 155 -15.68 9.12 -3.70
N ALA A 156 -15.88 10.38 -3.29
CA ALA A 156 -16.18 10.72 -1.91
C ALA A 156 -17.51 10.08 -1.47
N CYS A 157 -18.55 10.16 -2.30
CA CYS A 157 -19.84 9.53 -2.05
C CYS A 157 -19.73 8.00 -1.98
N LEU A 158 -18.95 7.38 -2.87
CA LEU A 158 -18.69 5.95 -2.86
C LEU A 158 -18.04 5.52 -1.53
N LEU A 159 -16.95 6.16 -1.14
CA LEU A 159 -16.24 5.84 0.10
C LEU A 159 -17.11 6.05 1.33
N LYS A 160 -17.88 7.15 1.37
CA LYS A 160 -18.85 7.42 2.43
C LYS A 160 -19.94 6.35 2.49
N SER A 161 -20.48 5.91 1.36
CA SER A 161 -21.49 4.85 1.29
C SER A 161 -20.97 3.50 1.82
N LYS A 162 -19.65 3.29 1.72
CA LYS A 162 -18.96 2.10 2.24
C LYS A 162 -18.49 2.24 3.68
N GLY A 163 -18.81 3.36 4.34
CA GLY A 163 -18.51 3.59 5.76
C GLY A 163 -17.15 4.22 6.03
N ALA A 164 -16.48 4.78 5.03
CA ALA A 164 -15.25 5.55 5.26
C ALA A 164 -15.54 6.77 6.15
N PRO A 165 -14.75 7.00 7.21
CA PRO A 165 -14.98 8.14 8.09
C PRO A 165 -14.73 9.45 7.35
N ALA A 166 -15.57 10.45 7.63
CA ALA A 166 -15.49 11.76 7.02
C ALA A 166 -14.26 12.57 7.48
N TYR A 167 -13.69 12.19 8.62
CA TYR A 167 -12.54 12.84 9.23
C TYR A 167 -11.32 11.92 9.14
N TYR A 168 -10.20 12.49 8.71
CA TYR A 168 -8.91 11.83 8.80
C TYR A 168 -8.42 12.00 10.25
N LEU A 169 -8.50 10.95 11.06
CA LEU A 169 -7.77 10.95 12.34
C LEU A 169 -6.29 10.86 12.00
N TRP A 170 -5.64 12.01 11.97
CA TRP A 170 -4.23 12.00 12.29
C TRP A 170 -4.18 11.62 13.79
N GLU A 171 -3.87 10.38 14.11
CA GLU A 171 -3.05 10.21 15.30
C GLU A 171 -1.67 10.62 14.82
N SER A 172 -1.25 11.81 15.23
CA SER A 172 0.16 12.15 15.18
C SER A 172 0.95 11.00 15.76
N LYS A 173 1.68 10.29 14.92
CA LYS A 173 2.82 9.51 15.40
C LYS A 173 4.12 10.28 15.26
N ASP A 174 4.02 11.54 14.83
CA ASP A 174 5.12 12.44 14.49
C ASP A 174 4.95 13.81 15.18
N ASP A 175 4.60 13.83 16.47
CA ASP A 175 4.92 14.96 17.36
C ASP A 175 6.03 14.48 18.29
N TRP A 176 7.26 14.52 17.76
CA TRP A 176 8.48 14.39 18.57
C TRP A 176 9.28 15.70 18.61
N ASP A 177 8.80 16.81 18.05
CA ASP A 177 9.65 18.00 17.91
C ASP A 177 9.16 19.30 18.55
N GLU A 178 7.96 19.40 19.15
CA GLU A 178 7.60 20.64 19.88
C GLU A 178 6.82 20.36 21.18
N GLU A 179 7.53 19.92 22.23
CA GLU A 179 7.10 20.18 23.61
C GLU A 179 7.40 21.65 23.95
N GLU A 180 6.43 22.55 23.73
CA GLU A 180 6.38 23.75 24.58
C GLU A 180 5.83 23.32 25.95
N GLY A 181 6.76 23.15 26.89
CA GLY A 181 6.52 22.61 28.22
C GLY A 181 5.67 23.52 29.11
N ASP A 182 4.34 23.45 28.96
CA ASP A 182 3.40 23.82 30.03
C ASP A 182 2.48 22.67 30.49
N GLY A 183 2.52 21.51 29.82
CA GLY A 183 1.86 20.30 30.26
C GLY A 183 0.33 20.35 30.23
N THR A 184 -0.29 21.31 29.53
CA THR A 184 -1.75 21.32 29.34
C THR A 184 -2.16 20.71 28.00
N LYS A 185 -2.93 19.61 28.05
CA LYS A 185 -3.54 19.01 26.85
C LYS A 185 -4.48 20.04 26.21
N PRO A 186 -4.44 20.27 24.89
CA PRO A 186 -5.47 21.08 24.24
C PRO A 186 -6.82 20.36 24.40
N GLU A 187 -7.79 21.06 24.97
CA GLU A 187 -9.17 20.59 24.98
C GLU A 187 -9.64 20.33 23.55
N LEU A 188 -10.21 19.15 23.32
CA LEU A 188 -10.83 18.75 22.06
C LEU A 188 -11.90 19.78 21.69
N LYS A 189 -11.55 20.76 20.84
CA LYS A 189 -12.55 21.57 20.14
C LYS A 189 -13.20 20.68 19.09
N LEU A 190 -14.23 19.95 19.53
CA LEU A 190 -15.30 19.50 18.67
C LEU A 190 -15.91 20.76 18.04
N TYR A 191 -15.47 21.11 16.84
CA TYR A 191 -16.24 22.03 16.00
C TYR A 191 -17.49 21.27 15.57
N GLY A 192 -18.49 21.26 16.47
CA GLY A 192 -19.86 20.98 16.10
C GLY A 192 -20.23 21.95 15.00
N CYS A 193 -20.57 21.41 13.84
CA CYS A 193 -21.17 22.18 12.77
C CYS A 193 -22.47 22.77 13.35
N GLY A 194 -22.41 24.03 13.76
CA GLY A 194 -23.58 24.77 14.20
C GLY A 194 -24.54 24.87 13.03
N LEU A 195 -25.59 24.06 13.06
CA LEU A 195 -26.82 24.31 12.32
C LEU A 195 -27.42 25.60 12.87
N GLY A 196 -26.89 26.74 12.41
CA GLY A 196 -27.59 28.01 12.46
C GLY A 196 -28.69 27.99 11.41
N MET A 197 -29.82 27.37 11.73
CA MET A 197 -31.07 27.67 11.06
C MET A 197 -31.47 29.10 11.43
N SER A 198 -31.56 29.97 10.42
CA SER A 198 -32.06 31.32 10.54
C SER A 198 -33.58 31.37 10.34
N GLN A 199 -34.25 32.18 11.17
CA GLN A 199 -35.60 32.75 11.02
C GLN A 199 -36.77 31.73 11.10
N PHE A 200 -37.69 31.78 12.07
CA PHE A 200 -38.55 32.87 12.51
C PHE A 200 -38.85 32.81 14.01
#